data_AF-A0AAP8GET4-F1
#
_entry.id   AF-A0AAP8GET4-F1
#
_cell.length_a   1.000
_cell.length_b   1.000
_cell.length_c   1.000
_cell.angle_alpha   90.00
_cell.angle_beta   90.00
_cell.angle_gamma   90.00
#
_symmetry.space_group_name_H-M   'P 1'
#
loop_
_entity.id
_entity.type
_entity.pdbx_description
1 polymer ?
#
loop_
_entity_poly.entity_id
_entity_poly.type
_entity_poly.pdbx_seq_one_letter_code
_entity_poly.pdbx_strand_id
1 'polypeptide(L)'
;ERAIELTNDYIENNLTIVSIGDDIDKISQVSNYIAWFSHGQLRMEGSLKQVIPSFKEHERDRLSLNSKEEIENFDLDWKKNRTRIPEMTYNFKRVERYNHAKPPKFLVRFWTLASGTILGLALMMLLIFNN
;
A
#
# COMPACT_ATOMS: atom_id res chain seq x y z
N GLU A 1 12.66 -17.00 -3.97
CA GLU A 1 13.89 -16.23 -3.63
C GLU A 1 14.02 -14.96 -4.45
N ARG A 2 14.23 -15.01 -5.78
CA ARG A 2 14.41 -13.81 -6.62
C ARG A 2 13.29 -12.76 -6.56
N ALA A 3 12.03 -13.18 -6.40
CA ALA A 3 10.90 -12.26 -6.27
C ALA A 3 10.89 -11.51 -4.92
N ILE A 4 11.40 -12.13 -3.86
CA ILE A 4 11.48 -11.53 -2.52
C ILE A 4 12.59 -10.47 -2.50
N GLU A 5 13.74 -10.80 -3.10
CA GLU A 5 14.87 -9.89 -3.24
C GLU A 5 14.47 -8.63 -4.02
N LEU A 6 13.76 -8.79 -5.14
CA LEU A 6 13.26 -7.66 -5.92
C LEU A 6 12.24 -6.82 -5.16
N THR A 7 11.36 -7.44 -4.36
CA THR A 7 10.43 -6.70 -3.50
C THR A 7 11.18 -5.89 -2.44
N ASN A 8 12.23 -6.45 -1.82
CA ASN A 8 13.02 -5.75 -0.82
C ASN A 8 13.69 -4.51 -1.41
N ASP A 9 14.32 -4.62 -2.59
CA ASP A 9 14.91 -3.48 -3.29
C ASP A 9 13.89 -2.36 -3.54
N TYR A 10 12.67 -2.71 -3.94
CA TYR A 10 11.62 -1.72 -4.17
C TYR A 10 11.17 -1.05 -2.86
N ILE A 11 11.05 -1.81 -1.77
CA ILE A 11 10.71 -1.29 -0.45
C ILE A 11 11.79 -0.31 0.04
N GLU A 12 13.07 -0.69 -0.05
CA GLU A 12 14.21 0.14 0.36
C GLU A 12 14.28 1.46 -0.40
N ASN A 13 13.89 1.45 -1.68
CA ASN A 13 13.84 2.64 -2.53
C ASN A 13 12.52 3.43 -2.44
N ASN A 14 11.61 3.09 -1.51
CA ASN A 14 10.26 3.67 -1.41
C ASN A 14 9.44 3.59 -2.72
N LEU A 15 9.63 2.52 -3.47
CA LEU A 15 8.90 2.21 -4.69
C LEU A 15 7.74 1.26 -4.38
N THR A 16 6.72 1.29 -5.24
CA THR A 16 5.57 0.39 -5.15
C THR A 16 5.70 -0.70 -6.22
N ILE A 17 5.51 -1.95 -5.81
CA ILE A 17 5.38 -3.09 -6.71
C ILE A 17 3.93 -3.60 -6.68
N VAL A 18 3.38 -3.88 -7.87
CA VAL A 18 2.07 -4.51 -8.02
C VAL A 18 2.30 -5.86 -8.67
N SER A 19 1.92 -6.92 -7.96
CA SER A 19 2.02 -8.30 -8.44
C SER A 19 0.61 -8.82 -8.71
N ILE A 20 0.42 -9.44 -9.87
CA ILE A 20 -0.84 -10.09 -10.26
C ILE A 20 -0.56 -11.56 -10.48
N GLY A 21 -1.31 -12.42 -9.82
CA GLY A 21 -1.18 -13.86 -9.93
C GLY A 21 -2.33 -14.59 -9.25
N ASP A 22 -2.32 -15.91 -9.37
CA ASP A 22 -3.27 -16.87 -8.82
C ASP A 22 -2.72 -17.67 -7.64
N ASP A 23 -1.39 -17.78 -7.54
CA ASP A 23 -0.69 -18.48 -6.45
C ASP A 23 -0.65 -17.63 -5.15
N ILE A 24 -1.56 -17.96 -4.23
CA ILE A 24 -1.72 -17.27 -2.94
C ILE A 24 -0.44 -17.33 -2.11
N ASP A 25 0.25 -18.47 -2.11
CA ASP A 25 1.41 -18.68 -1.25
C ASP A 25 2.55 -17.75 -1.70
N LYS A 26 2.78 -17.63 -3.02
CA LYS A 26 3.75 -16.67 -3.57
C LYS A 26 3.34 -15.22 -3.29
N ILE A 27 2.07 -14.86 -3.54
CA ILE A 27 1.59 -13.49 -3.32
C ILE A 27 1.72 -13.09 -1.86
N SER A 28 1.44 -14.01 -0.93
CA SER A 28 1.50 -13.77 0.50
C SER A 28 2.92 -13.48 1.02
N GLN A 29 3.95 -13.96 0.33
CA GLN A 29 5.35 -13.75 0.70
C GLN A 29 5.89 -12.38 0.28
N VAL A 30 5.35 -11.80 -0.79
CA VAL A 30 5.88 -10.58 -1.41
C VAL A 30 4.95 -9.37 -1.30
N SER A 31 3.75 -9.55 -0.77
CA SER A 31 2.73 -8.49 -0.68
C SER A 31 2.43 -8.13 0.77
N ASN A 32 2.13 -6.85 1.02
CA ASN A 32 1.60 -6.37 2.31
C ASN A 32 0.11 -5.99 2.25
N TYR A 33 -0.45 -5.93 1.04
CA TYR A 33 -1.84 -5.59 0.75
C TYR A 33 -2.30 -6.42 -0.45
N ILE A 34 -3.55 -6.90 -0.42
CA ILE A 34 -4.14 -7.70 -1.49
C ILE A 34 -5.50 -7.12 -1.85
N ALA A 35 -5.79 -7.08 -3.15
CA ALA A 35 -7.13 -6.85 -3.68
C ALA A 35 -7.56 -8.11 -4.45
N TRP A 36 -8.64 -8.73 -4.00
CA TRP A 36 -9.23 -9.89 -4.63
C TRP A 36 -10.33 -9.45 -5.59
N PHE A 37 -10.17 -9.83 -6.85
CA PHE A 37 -11.14 -9.61 -7.90
C PHE A 37 -11.80 -10.92 -8.30
N SER A 38 -13.10 -10.87 -8.53
CA SER A 38 -13.84 -11.96 -9.17
C SER A 38 -14.79 -11.38 -10.20
N HIS A 39 -14.90 -12.04 -11.35
CA HIS A 39 -15.84 -11.65 -12.39
C HIS A 39 -15.72 -10.18 -12.84
N GLY A 40 -14.51 -9.61 -12.78
CA GLY A 40 -14.25 -8.20 -13.12
C GLY A 40 -14.69 -7.19 -12.05
N GLN A 41 -15.09 -7.65 -10.87
CA GLN A 41 -15.50 -6.83 -9.73
C GLN A 41 -14.56 -7.03 -8.55
N LEU A 42 -14.31 -5.96 -7.80
CA LEU A 42 -13.59 -6.03 -6.54
C LEU A 42 -14.48 -6.71 -5.50
N ARG A 43 -13.99 -7.81 -4.90
CA ARG A 43 -14.69 -8.49 -3.81
C ARG A 43 -14.27 -8.00 -2.46
N MET A 44 -12.97 -7.91 -2.26
CA MET A 44 -12.40 -7.51 -0.98
C MET A 44 -10.98 -7.00 -1.19
N GLU A 45 -10.61 -5.99 -0.43
CA GLU A 45 -9.27 -5.44 -0.40
C GLU A 45 -8.84 -5.18 1.03
N GLY A 46 -7.54 -5.32 1.32
CA GLY A 46 -7.05 -5.12 2.67
C GLY A 46 -5.73 -5.83 2.95
N SER A 47 -5.45 -5.98 4.24
CA SER A 47 -4.28 -6.73 4.70
C SER A 47 -4.42 -8.22 4.37
N LEU A 48 -3.30 -8.92 4.24
CA LEU A 48 -3.25 -10.36 3.94
C LEU A 48 -4.09 -11.18 4.93
N LYS A 49 -4.03 -10.82 6.22
CA LYS A 49 -4.76 -11.51 7.29
C LYS A 49 -6.28 -11.42 7.17
N GLN A 50 -6.78 -10.38 6.49
CA GLN A 50 -8.21 -10.19 6.28
C GLN A 50 -8.68 -10.87 4.99
N VAL A 51 -7.95 -10.66 3.90
CA VAL A 51 -8.40 -11.10 2.57
C VAL A 51 -8.17 -12.61 2.34
N ILE A 52 -7.03 -13.16 2.78
CA ILE A 52 -6.68 -14.56 2.51
C ILE A 52 -7.67 -15.55 3.13
N PRO A 53 -8.11 -15.41 4.40
CA PRO A 53 -9.10 -16.32 4.98
C PRO A 53 -10.43 -16.29 4.22
N SER A 54 -10.96 -15.10 3.91
CA SER A 54 -12.21 -14.95 3.15
C SER A 54 -12.11 -15.54 1.75
N PHE A 55 -10.97 -15.35 1.08
CA PHE A 55 -10.71 -16.00 -0.21
C PHE A 55 -10.69 -17.52 -0.10
N LYS A 56 -10.01 -18.08 0.91
CA LYS A 56 -9.90 -19.53 1.11
C LYS A 56 -11.25 -20.18 1.46
N GLU A 57 -12.08 -19.49 2.23
CA GLU A 57 -13.46 -19.91 2.51
C GLU A 57 -14.28 -19.96 1.22
N HIS A 58 -14.22 -18.90 0.41
CA HIS A 58 -14.90 -18.86 -0.87
C HIS A 58 -14.45 -19.96 -1.85
N GLU A 59 -13.15 -20.22 -1.95
CA GLU A 59 -12.65 -21.32 -2.79
C GLU A 59 -13.08 -22.69 -2.24
N ARG A 60 -13.17 -22.85 -0.91
CA ARG A 60 -13.70 -24.09 -0.32
C ARG A 60 -15.16 -24.30 -0.71
N ASP A 61 -15.98 -23.25 -0.64
CA ASP A 61 -17.39 -23.32 -1.04
C ASP A 61 -17.50 -23.69 -2.52
N ARG A 62 -16.72 -23.04 -3.38
CA ARG A 62 -16.66 -23.34 -4.81
C ARG A 62 -16.27 -24.79 -5.09
N LEU A 63 -15.27 -25.33 -4.38
CA LEU A 63 -14.78 -26.70 -4.54
C LEU A 63 -15.72 -27.74 -3.93
N SER A 64 -16.60 -27.36 -2.99
CA SER A 64 -17.55 -28.26 -2.36
C SER A 64 -18.75 -28.64 -3.25
N LEU A 65 -18.95 -27.90 -4.35
CA LEU A 65 -20.06 -28.11 -5.28
C LEU A 65 -19.81 -29.33 -6.18
N ASN A 66 -20.81 -30.20 -6.29
CA ASN A 66 -20.71 -31.43 -7.06
C ASN A 66 -21.69 -31.48 -8.24
N SER A 67 -22.81 -30.76 -8.17
CA SER A 67 -23.78 -30.70 -9.26
C SER A 67 -23.40 -29.67 -10.31
N LYS A 68 -23.64 -30.01 -11.59
CA LYS A 68 -23.42 -29.10 -12.72
C LYS A 68 -24.27 -27.83 -12.60
N GLU A 69 -25.51 -27.95 -12.12
CA GLU A 69 -26.41 -26.82 -11.89
C GLU A 69 -25.92 -25.91 -10.77
N GLU A 70 -25.38 -26.48 -9.68
CA GLU A 70 -24.81 -25.71 -8.56
C GLU A 70 -23.58 -24.91 -9.02
N ILE A 71 -22.69 -25.53 -9.79
CA ILE A 71 -21.49 -24.88 -10.33
C ILE A 71 -21.85 -23.73 -11.27
N GLU A 72 -22.87 -23.92 -12.12
CA GLU A 72 -23.35 -22.89 -13.02
C GLU A 72 -23.96 -21.70 -12.25
N ASN A 73 -24.73 -22.03 -11.20
CA ASN A 73 -25.42 -21.07 -10.36
C ASN A 73 -24.51 -20.36 -9.33
N PHE A 74 -23.31 -20.89 -9.07
CA PHE A 74 -22.34 -20.27 -8.16
C PHE A 74 -22.03 -18.83 -8.60
N ASP A 75 -22.08 -17.89 -7.66
CA ASP A 75 -21.82 -16.46 -7.89
C ASP A 75 -22.69 -15.81 -9.00
N LEU A 76 -23.91 -16.32 -9.23
CA LEU A 76 -24.81 -15.78 -10.25
C LEU A 76 -25.14 -14.30 -10.06
N ASP A 77 -25.35 -13.88 -8.82
CA ASP A 77 -25.56 -12.50 -8.42
C ASP A 77 -24.38 -11.61 -8.83
N TRP A 78 -23.15 -12.03 -8.54
CA TRP A 78 -21.93 -11.36 -8.96
C TRP A 78 -21.76 -11.34 -10.48
N LYS A 79 -22.03 -12.45 -11.17
CA LYS A 79 -21.99 -12.52 -12.64
C LYS A 79 -22.99 -11.54 -13.28
N LYS A 80 -24.22 -11.45 -12.73
CA LYS A 80 -25.29 -10.56 -13.22
C LYS A 80 -25.01 -9.08 -12.92
N ASN A 81 -24.32 -8.77 -11.83
CA ASN A 81 -24.03 -7.40 -11.42
C ASN A 81 -22.89 -6.73 -12.22
N ARG A 82 -22.20 -7.43 -13.13
CA ARG A 82 -21.09 -6.88 -13.94
C ARG A 82 -21.45 -5.61 -14.72
N THR A 83 -22.70 -5.47 -15.12
CA THR A 83 -23.20 -4.36 -15.96
C THR A 83 -23.74 -3.19 -15.17
N ARG A 84 -23.93 -3.32 -13.85
CA ARG A 84 -24.35 -2.20 -13.02
C ARG A 84 -23.10 -1.43 -12.61
N ILE A 85 -22.90 -0.26 -13.21
CA ILE A 85 -21.92 0.71 -12.72
C ILE A 85 -22.22 0.88 -11.23
N PRO A 86 -21.30 0.52 -10.32
CA PRO A 86 -21.54 0.69 -8.90
C PRO A 86 -21.78 2.18 -8.67
N GLU A 87 -22.85 2.50 -7.93
CA GLU A 87 -23.04 3.87 -7.45
C GLU A 87 -21.75 4.26 -6.71
N MET A 88 -21.10 5.34 -7.15
CA MET A 88 -19.79 5.76 -6.64
C MET A 88 -19.91 6.24 -5.18
N THR A 89 -20.18 5.33 -4.24
CA THR A 89 -20.13 5.59 -2.80
C THR A 89 -18.70 5.49 -2.28
N TYR A 90 -17.82 4.78 -3.01
CA TYR A 90 -16.38 4.83 -2.78
C TYR A 90 -15.81 6.12 -3.37
N ASN A 91 -15.70 7.12 -2.51
CA ASN A 91 -14.80 8.24 -2.71
C ASN A 91 -13.41 7.68 -3.00
N PHE A 92 -13.00 7.66 -4.28
CA PHE A 92 -11.60 7.61 -4.69
C PHE A 92 -10.89 8.91 -4.25
N LYS A 93 -11.03 9.32 -2.99
CA LYS A 93 -10.22 10.37 -2.40
C LYS A 93 -8.87 9.71 -2.17
N ARG A 94 -7.94 9.97 -3.09
CA ARG A 94 -6.53 9.66 -2.91
C ARG A 94 -6.16 10.05 -1.48
N VAL A 95 -5.96 9.05 -0.62
CA VAL A 95 -5.40 9.30 0.71
C VAL A 95 -3.98 9.73 0.43
N GLU A 96 -3.75 11.05 0.43
CA GLU A 96 -2.40 11.59 0.48
C GLU A 96 -1.81 11.08 1.79
N ARG A 97 -1.12 9.93 1.73
CA ARG A 97 -0.30 9.48 2.86
C ARG A 97 0.61 10.64 3.19
N TYR A 98 0.78 10.91 4.47
CA TYR A 98 1.77 11.85 5.00
C TYR A 98 3.14 11.49 4.42
N ASN A 99 3.40 12.04 3.24
CA ASN A 99 4.70 12.07 2.64
C ASN A 99 5.46 12.92 3.64
N HIS A 100 6.52 12.38 4.25
CA HIS A 100 7.45 13.19 5.02
C HIS A 100 8.09 14.13 4.02
N ALA A 101 7.37 15.21 3.70
CA ALA A 101 7.75 16.18 2.71
C ALA A 101 9.10 16.67 3.18
N LYS A 102 10.14 16.37 2.40
CA LYS A 102 11.50 16.83 2.69
C LYS A 102 11.38 18.31 3.06
N PRO A 103 11.93 18.74 4.21
CA PRO A 103 11.72 20.09 4.69
C PRO A 103 12.07 21.07 3.57
N PRO A 104 11.21 22.06 3.29
CA PRO A 104 11.41 22.95 2.17
C PRO A 104 12.80 23.60 2.27
N LYS A 105 13.49 23.74 1.13
CA LYS A 105 14.89 24.23 1.09
C LYS A 105 15.09 25.57 1.83
N PHE A 106 14.06 26.40 1.89
CA PHE A 106 14.06 27.66 2.65
C PHE A 106 14.24 27.44 4.16
N LEU A 107 13.55 26.45 4.75
CA LEU A 107 13.63 26.15 6.18
C LEU A 107 15.04 25.73 6.57
N VAL A 108 15.67 24.86 5.76
CA VAL A 108 17.06 24.44 5.97
C VAL A 108 18.01 25.64 5.90
N ARG A 109 17.87 26.50 4.88
CA ARG A 109 18.69 27.72 4.73
C ARG A 109 18.56 28.67 5.92
N PHE A 110 17.34 28.90 6.38
CA PHE A 110 17.06 29.74 7.54
C PHE A 110 17.78 29.22 8.78
N TRP A 111 17.64 27.93 9.10
CA TRP A 111 18.28 27.34 10.27
C TRP A 111 19.81 27.29 10.17
N THR A 112 20.38 27.06 8.98
CA THR A 112 21.83 27.13 8.79
C THR A 112 22.39 28.54 9.03
N LEU A 113 21.69 29.59 8.58
CA LEU A 113 22.11 30.97 8.82
C LEU A 113 21.95 31.36 10.30
N ALA A 114 20.82 30.99 10.91
CA ALA A 114 20.56 31.27 12.31
C ALA A 114 21.63 30.61 13.22
N SER A 115 21.88 29.32 13.03
CA SER A 115 22.90 28.59 13.81
C SER A 115 24.31 29.14 13.58
N GLY A 116 24.70 29.42 12.34
CA GLY A 116 25.99 30.04 12.03
C GLY A 116 26.17 31.42 12.68
N THR A 117 25.11 32.22 12.73
CA THR A 117 25.13 33.55 13.35
C THR A 117 25.29 33.45 14.87
N ILE A 118 24.58 32.52 15.51
CA ILE A 118 24.68 32.26 16.95
C ILE A 118 26.09 31.78 17.32
N LEU A 119 26.66 30.85 16.54
CA LEU A 119 28.04 30.38 16.71
C LEU A 119 29.06 31.51 16.56
N GLY A 120 28.89 32.36 15.55
CA GLY A 120 29.74 33.53 15.34
C GLY A 120 29.70 34.50 16.52
N LEU A 121 28.50 34.79 17.04
CA LEU A 121 28.33 35.65 18.22
C LEU A 121 28.93 35.02 19.48
N ALA A 122 28.78 33.71 19.67
CA ALA A 122 29.37 33.00 20.80
C ALA A 122 30.91 33.04 20.74
N LEU A 123 31.51 32.86 19.56
CA LEU A 123 32.96 32.99 19.35
C LEU A 123 33.45 34.42 19.60
N MET A 124 32.72 35.43 19.11
CA MET A 124 33.04 36.84 19.37
C MET A 124 32.97 37.16 20.87
N MET A 125 31.93 36.67 21.55
CA MET A 125 31.77 36.83 22.99
C MET A 125 32.94 36.19 23.75
N LEU A 126 33.32 34.96 23.42
CA LEU A 126 34.47 34.28 24.01
C LEU A 126 35.77 35.05 23.77
N LEU A 127 35.99 35.59 22.58
CA LEU A 127 37.19 36.38 22.27
C LEU A 127 37.22 37.71 23.02
N ILE A 128 36.09 38.38 23.22
CA ILE A 128 35.99 39.64 23.97
C ILE A 128 36.26 39.43 25.47
N PHE A 129 35.78 38.33 26.04
CA PHE A 129 35.93 38.06 27.49
C PHE A 129 37.23 37.34 27.85
N ASN A 130 37.95 36.79 26.87
CA ASN A 130 39.18 36.02 27.08
C ASN A 130 40.42 36.70 26.49
N ASN A 131 40.31 38.01 26.18
CA ASN A 131 41.37 38.92 25.77
C ASN A 131 41.36 40.13 26.72
#